data_AF-A0A096CHY0-F1
#
_entry.id   AF-A0A096CHY0-F1
#
_cell.length_a   1.000
_cell.length_b   1.000
_cell.length_c   1.000
_cell.angle_alpha   90.00
_cell.angle_beta   90.00
_cell.angle_gamma   90.00
#
_symmetry.space_group_name_H-M   'P 1'
#
loop_
_entity.id
_entity.type
_entity.pdbx_description
1 polymer ?
#
loop_
_entity_poly.entity_id
_entity_poly.type
_entity_poly.pdbx_seq_one_letter_code
_entity_poly.pdbx_strand_id
1 'polypeptide(L)'
;MEFIVTGHPAVVDRVVDQYRRAYQALGLFSPSQCRPDSFERLDYEGKVLVLSPDVLKESYWNERAMLWYAHDGFGCSPHAIGRSIRCTCLGDGEMTRWNRADFIGVLKDEFLPDWAAEKLAELKDIDQTQSEHSAMDGMTMK
;
A
#
# COMPACT_ATOMS: atom_id res chain seq x y z
N MET A 1 -6.38 -10.43 -23.31
CA MET A 1 -5.81 -9.47 -24.28
C MET A 1 -4.56 -10.09 -24.86
N GLU A 2 -4.63 -10.60 -26.09
CA GLU A 2 -3.46 -11.07 -26.83
C GLU A 2 -2.98 -9.90 -27.68
N PHE A 3 -1.83 -9.31 -27.32
CA PHE A 3 -1.22 -8.24 -28.10
C PHE A 3 -0.39 -8.87 -29.22
N ILE A 4 -0.94 -8.90 -30.45
CA ILE A 4 -0.17 -9.30 -31.64
C ILE A 4 0.68 -8.09 -32.06
N VAL A 5 1.96 -8.11 -31.68
CA VAL A 5 2.94 -7.14 -32.17
C VAL A 5 3.49 -7.66 -33.50
N THR A 6 2.99 -7.13 -34.62
CA THR A 6 3.55 -7.39 -35.95
C THR A 6 4.84 -6.59 -36.12
N GLY A 7 5.94 -7.08 -35.56
CA GLY A 7 7.27 -6.51 -35.71
C GLY A 7 8.31 -7.63 -35.82
N HIS A 8 9.46 -7.35 -36.44
CA HIS A 8 10.58 -8.30 -36.42
C HIS A 8 10.93 -8.59 -34.94
N PRO A 9 11.08 -9.86 -34.50
CA PRO A 9 11.23 -10.22 -33.08
C PRO A 9 12.27 -9.36 -32.33
N ALA A 10 13.43 -9.14 -32.95
CA ALA A 10 14.49 -8.29 -32.40
C ALA A 10 14.09 -6.82 -32.10
N VAL A 11 13.12 -6.25 -32.82
CA VAL A 11 12.61 -4.90 -32.55
C VAL A 11 11.63 -4.92 -31.39
N VAL A 12 10.78 -5.95 -31.31
CA VAL A 12 9.83 -6.14 -30.20
C VAL A 12 10.58 -6.37 -28.90
N ASP A 13 11.58 -7.25 -28.90
CA ASP A 13 12.42 -7.55 -27.73
C ASP A 13 13.09 -6.29 -27.18
N ARG A 14 13.63 -5.46 -28.06
CA ARG A 14 14.29 -4.20 -27.66
C ARG A 14 13.34 -3.22 -26.98
N VAL A 15 12.12 -3.08 -27.50
CA VAL A 15 11.09 -2.20 -26.92
C VAL A 15 10.65 -2.72 -25.56
N VAL A 16 10.41 -4.03 -25.45
CA VAL A 16 10.04 -4.68 -24.19
C VAL A 16 11.14 -4.52 -23.15
N ASP A 17 12.40 -4.69 -23.53
CA ASP A 17 13.54 -4.51 -22.62
C ASP A 17 13.71 -3.07 -22.16
N GLN A 18 13.49 -2.10 -23.05
CA GLN A 18 13.51 -0.68 -22.67
C GLN A 18 12.40 -0.38 -21.65
N TYR A 19 11.20 -0.91 -21.87
CA TYR A 19 10.08 -0.75 -20.93
C TYR A 19 10.38 -1.40 -19.58
N ARG A 20 10.90 -2.64 -19.55
CA ARG A 20 11.30 -3.32 -18.32
C ARG A 20 12.34 -2.52 -17.54
N ARG A 21 13.36 -1.97 -18.22
CA ARG A 21 14.40 -1.16 -17.58
C ARG A 21 13.82 0.12 -16.98
N ALA A 22 12.95 0.82 -17.71
CA ALA A 22 12.28 2.01 -17.20
C ALA A 22 11.43 1.68 -15.97
N TYR A 23 10.64 0.61 -16.04
CA TYR A 23 9.79 0.15 -14.93
C TYR A 23 10.61 -0.27 -13.70
N GLN A 24 11.72 -0.99 -13.89
CA GLN A 24 12.64 -1.34 -12.80
C GLN A 24 13.31 -0.11 -12.18
N ALA A 25 13.64 0.90 -12.98
CA ALA A 25 14.26 2.14 -12.50
C ALA A 25 13.31 2.97 -11.61
N LEU A 26 11.99 2.72 -11.65
CA LEU A 26 11.02 3.36 -10.76
C LEU A 26 11.08 2.82 -9.33
N GLY A 27 11.73 1.67 -9.09
CA GLY A 27 11.84 1.07 -7.76
C GLY A 27 10.50 0.66 -7.14
N LEU A 28 9.50 0.34 -7.98
CA LEU A 28 8.17 -0.03 -7.50
C LEU A 28 8.18 -1.36 -6.75
N PHE A 29 7.33 -1.47 -5.74
CA PHE A 29 7.12 -2.72 -5.03
C PHE A 29 6.41 -3.75 -5.90
N SER A 30 6.77 -5.01 -5.71
CA SER A 30 6.21 -6.15 -6.41
C SER A 30 5.51 -7.13 -5.46
N PRO A 31 4.66 -8.04 -5.97
CA PRO A 31 4.04 -9.08 -5.14
C PRO A 31 5.05 -9.95 -4.37
N SER A 32 6.28 -10.11 -4.88
CA SER A 32 7.33 -10.91 -4.23
C SER A 32 7.78 -10.34 -2.86
N GLN A 33 7.58 -9.04 -2.65
CA GLN A 33 7.90 -8.33 -1.41
C GLN A 33 6.73 -8.33 -0.42
N CYS A 34 5.54 -8.83 -0.83
CA CYS A 34 4.38 -8.97 0.02
C CYS A 34 4.31 -10.37 0.65
N ARG A 35 3.61 -10.48 1.78
CA ARG A 35 3.30 -11.78 2.40
C ARG A 35 2.39 -12.61 1.49
N PRO A 36 2.62 -13.92 1.36
CA PRO A 36 1.76 -14.79 0.55
C PRO A 36 0.34 -14.82 1.12
N ASP A 37 -0.64 -14.97 0.23
CA ASP A 37 -2.08 -15.05 0.54
C ASP A 37 -2.62 -13.87 1.37
N SER A 38 -1.93 -12.72 1.40
CA SER A 38 -2.33 -11.60 2.27
C SER A 38 -3.74 -11.11 1.97
N PHE A 39 -4.09 -11.06 0.68
CA PHE A 39 -5.41 -10.67 0.23
C PHE A 39 -6.52 -11.56 0.78
N GLU A 40 -6.31 -12.88 0.87
CA GLU A 40 -7.34 -13.84 1.26
C GLU A 40 -7.36 -14.13 2.77
N ARG A 41 -6.23 -13.99 3.46
CA ARG A 41 -6.05 -14.56 4.81
C ARG A 41 -5.68 -13.57 5.89
N LEU A 42 -5.07 -12.44 5.55
CA LEU A 42 -4.55 -11.52 6.56
C LEU A 42 -5.51 -10.37 6.82
N ASP A 43 -5.73 -10.09 8.09
CA ASP A 43 -6.27 -8.81 8.52
C ASP A 43 -5.26 -7.70 8.19
N TYR A 44 -5.71 -6.55 7.69
CA TYR A 44 -4.82 -5.45 7.31
C TYR A 44 -4.63 -4.42 8.42
N GLU A 45 -5.43 -4.43 9.48
CA GLU A 45 -5.36 -3.45 10.56
C GLU A 45 -3.96 -3.40 11.20
N GLY A 46 -3.42 -2.19 11.31
CA GLY A 46 -2.09 -1.93 11.85
C GLY A 46 -0.93 -2.41 10.97
N LYS A 47 -1.17 -2.71 9.68
CA LYS A 47 -0.15 -3.21 8.75
C LYS A 47 0.23 -2.19 7.69
N VAL A 48 1.44 -2.35 7.17
CA VAL A 48 1.90 -1.64 5.98
C VAL A 48 1.47 -2.43 4.74
N LEU A 49 0.74 -1.76 3.86
CA LEU A 49 0.19 -2.29 2.63
C LEU A 49 0.90 -1.68 1.44
N VAL A 50 1.08 -2.48 0.39
CA VAL A 50 1.59 -2.04 -0.90
C VAL A 50 0.42 -1.78 -1.84
N LEU A 51 0.22 -0.53 -2.24
CA LEU A 51 -0.79 -0.12 -3.21
C LEU A 51 -0.37 -0.57 -4.61
N SER A 52 -1.33 -1.05 -5.41
CA SER A 52 -1.06 -1.42 -6.80
C SER A 52 -0.75 -0.19 -7.65
N PRO A 53 0.27 -0.23 -8.52
CA PRO A 53 0.49 0.86 -9.48
C PRO A 53 -0.68 1.03 -10.46
N ASP A 54 -1.52 0.00 -10.64
CA ASP A 54 -2.68 0.02 -11.53
C ASP A 54 -3.79 0.99 -11.07
N VAL A 55 -3.82 1.33 -9.77
CA VAL A 55 -4.78 2.28 -9.21
C VAL A 55 -4.23 3.71 -9.11
N LEU A 56 -2.93 3.88 -9.37
CA LEU A 56 -2.25 5.17 -9.38
C LEU A 56 -2.13 5.71 -10.81
N LYS A 57 -2.17 7.03 -10.94
CA LYS A 57 -1.73 7.68 -12.18
C LYS A 57 -0.22 7.49 -12.33
N GLU A 58 0.25 7.23 -13.55
CA GLU A 58 1.67 6.99 -13.85
C GLU A 58 2.62 8.08 -13.34
N SER A 59 2.17 9.34 -13.29
CA SER A 59 2.94 10.47 -12.73
C SER A 59 3.22 10.36 -11.22
N TYR A 60 2.51 9.49 -10.51
CA TYR A 60 2.68 9.23 -9.08
C TYR A 60 3.39 7.89 -8.83
N TRP A 61 3.85 7.19 -9.87
CA TRP A 61 4.59 5.95 -9.70
C TRP A 61 5.97 6.21 -9.09
N ASN A 62 6.08 5.90 -7.81
CA ASN A 62 7.32 5.87 -7.06
C ASN A 62 7.12 5.03 -5.78
N GLU A 63 8.22 4.60 -5.18
CA GLU A 63 8.23 3.80 -3.95
C GLU A 63 7.40 4.45 -2.81
N ARG A 64 7.50 5.77 -2.63
CA ARG A 64 6.86 6.50 -1.52
C ARG A 64 5.34 6.54 -1.61
N ALA A 65 4.79 6.65 -2.82
CA ALA A 65 3.35 6.70 -3.05
C ALA A 65 2.67 5.32 -2.91
N MET A 66 3.45 4.24 -2.87
CA MET A 66 2.92 2.87 -2.81
C MET A 66 2.77 2.32 -1.39
N LEU A 67 3.41 2.91 -0.38
CA LEU A 67 3.35 2.39 0.99
C LEU A 67 2.31 3.11 1.83
N TRP A 68 1.37 2.33 2.36
CA TRP A 68 0.23 2.84 3.12
C TRP A 68 0.09 2.09 4.44
N TYR A 69 -0.05 2.83 5.54
CA TYR A 69 -0.43 2.26 6.83
C TYR A 69 -1.94 2.15 6.94
N ALA A 70 -2.46 0.96 7.24
CA ALA A 70 -3.89 0.73 7.41
C ALA A 70 -4.31 0.93 8.87
N HIS A 71 -5.26 1.85 9.11
CA HIS A 71 -5.77 2.13 10.45
C HIS A 71 -6.95 1.23 10.79
N ASP A 72 -7.99 1.22 9.96
CA ASP A 72 -9.24 0.47 10.21
C ASP A 72 -10.11 0.40 8.95
N GLY A 73 -11.32 -0.12 9.12
CA GLY A 73 -12.34 -0.20 8.09
C GLY A 73 -12.70 -1.64 7.76
N PHE A 74 -13.91 -1.84 7.23
CA PHE A 74 -14.39 -3.19 6.93
C PHE A 74 -13.46 -3.95 5.97
N GLY A 75 -12.80 -3.25 5.05
CA GLY A 75 -11.85 -3.87 4.11
C GLY A 75 -10.59 -4.44 4.75
N CYS A 76 -10.29 -4.12 6.02
CA CYS A 76 -9.18 -4.73 6.74
C CYS A 76 -9.37 -6.23 6.90
N SER A 77 -10.60 -6.66 7.18
CA SER A 77 -10.92 -8.07 7.36
C SER A 77 -11.06 -8.76 5.99
N PRO A 78 -10.39 -9.91 5.77
CA PRO A 78 -10.50 -10.65 4.52
C PRO A 78 -11.91 -11.19 4.24
N HIS A 79 -12.75 -11.33 5.28
CA HIS A 79 -14.07 -11.96 5.18
C HIS A 79 -15.23 -10.97 5.28
N ALA A 80 -14.95 -9.67 5.45
CA ALA A 80 -15.99 -8.66 5.49
C ALA A 80 -16.55 -8.36 4.09
N ILE A 81 -17.84 -8.00 4.05
CA ILE A 81 -18.51 -7.53 2.83
C ILE A 81 -18.00 -6.15 2.44
N GLY A 82 -17.81 -5.27 3.42
CA GLY A 82 -17.28 -3.92 3.19
C GLY A 82 -15.83 -3.98 2.71
N ARG A 83 -15.49 -3.13 1.72
CA ARG A 83 -14.18 -3.15 1.05
C ARG A 83 -13.25 -2.02 1.44
N SER A 84 -13.78 -0.94 2.03
CA SER A 84 -13.03 0.27 2.30
C SER A 84 -12.13 0.12 3.52
N ILE A 85 -10.92 0.66 3.40
CA ILE A 85 -9.86 0.73 4.39
C ILE A 85 -9.44 2.18 4.50
N ARG A 86 -9.38 2.69 5.73
CA ARG A 86 -8.81 4.01 6.02
C ARG A 86 -7.31 3.85 6.19
N CYS A 87 -6.55 4.54 5.35
CA CYS A 87 -5.10 4.44 5.33
C CYS A 87 -4.44 5.81 5.39
N THR A 88 -3.18 5.83 5.80
CA THR A 88 -2.27 6.98 5.69
C THR A 88 -1.08 6.61 4.82
N CYS A 89 -0.76 7.44 3.84
CA CYS A 89 0.42 7.28 2.99
C CYS A 89 1.68 7.52 3.83
N LEU A 90 2.64 6.59 3.76
CA LEU A 90 3.91 6.74 4.48
C LEU A 90 4.84 7.75 3.80
N GLY A 91 4.61 8.06 2.52
CA GLY A 91 5.44 8.98 1.74
C GLY A 91 5.23 10.45 2.06
N ASP A 92 3.99 10.85 2.31
CA ASP A 92 3.59 12.26 2.50
C ASP A 92 2.62 12.48 3.69
N GLY A 93 2.13 11.41 4.31
CA GLY A 93 1.17 11.48 5.42
C GLY A 93 -0.28 11.74 4.99
N GLU A 94 -0.61 11.69 3.69
CA GLU A 94 -1.99 11.87 3.24
C GLU A 94 -2.90 10.75 3.77
N MET A 95 -4.04 11.12 4.34
CA MET A 95 -5.10 10.17 4.71
C MET A 95 -6.06 9.96 3.56
N THR A 96 -6.23 8.70 3.14
CA THR A 96 -7.12 8.34 2.03
C THR A 96 -7.84 7.03 2.33
N ARG A 97 -9.02 6.86 1.74
CA ARG A 97 -9.74 5.58 1.74
C ARG A 97 -9.44 4.81 0.47
N TRP A 98 -8.95 3.59 0.62
CA TRP A 98 -8.72 2.63 -0.45
C TRP A 98 -9.62 1.41 -0.28
N ASN A 99 -9.79 0.61 -1.32
CA ASN A 99 -10.40 -0.71 -1.21
C ASN A 99 -9.34 -1.78 -0.98
N ARG A 100 -9.72 -2.88 -0.33
CA ARG A 100 -8.84 -4.05 -0.15
C ARG A 100 -8.21 -4.54 -1.46
N ALA A 101 -8.96 -4.48 -2.55
CA ALA A 101 -8.54 -4.92 -3.89
C ALA A 101 -7.55 -3.96 -4.57
N ASP A 102 -7.39 -2.75 -4.05
CA ASP A 102 -6.43 -1.78 -4.58
C ASP A 102 -4.99 -2.09 -4.14
N PHE A 103 -4.82 -2.98 -3.14
CA PHE A 103 -3.52 -3.37 -2.62
C PHE A 103 -3.02 -4.68 -3.21
N ILE A 104 -1.72 -4.73 -3.50
CA ILE A 104 -0.99 -5.96 -3.82
C ILE A 104 -0.98 -6.89 -2.62
N GLY A 105 -0.73 -6.34 -1.42
CA GLY A 105 -0.69 -7.12 -0.20
C GLY A 105 -0.03 -6.43 0.99
N VAL A 106 0.16 -7.20 2.05
CA VAL A 106 0.88 -6.77 3.26
C VAL A 106 2.38 -6.85 2.97
N LEU A 107 3.10 -5.74 3.11
CA LEU A 107 4.56 -5.69 2.94
C LEU A 107 5.24 -6.60 3.99
N LYS A 108 6.29 -7.32 3.61
CA LYS A 108 7.14 -8.02 4.58
C LYS A 108 8.06 -7.01 5.28
N ASP A 109 8.29 -7.20 6.57
CA ASP A 109 9.07 -6.27 7.40
C ASP A 109 10.49 -6.04 6.87
N GLU A 110 11.12 -7.06 6.27
CA GLU A 110 12.46 -6.99 5.66
C GLU A 110 12.57 -6.04 4.45
N PHE A 111 11.43 -5.68 3.84
CA PHE A 111 11.36 -4.73 2.71
C PHE A 111 10.83 -3.36 3.12
N LEU A 112 10.63 -3.10 4.42
CA LEU A 112 10.21 -1.79 4.90
C LEU A 112 11.41 -0.82 4.87
N PRO A 113 11.38 0.26 4.07
CA PRO A 113 12.47 1.23 4.05
C PRO A 113 12.55 2.04 5.35
N ASP A 114 13.74 2.51 5.71
CA ASP A 114 13.98 3.29 6.94
C ASP A 114 13.07 4.52 7.04
N TRP A 115 12.93 5.27 5.94
CA TRP A 115 12.06 6.46 5.90
C TRP A 115 10.59 6.12 6.20
N ALA A 116 10.13 4.93 5.81
CA ALA A 116 8.77 4.47 6.04
C ALA A 116 8.59 3.97 7.48
N ALA A 117 9.62 3.32 8.03
CA ALA A 117 9.66 2.89 9.42
C ALA A 117 9.63 4.10 10.38
N GLU A 118 10.39 5.15 10.09
CA GLU A 118 10.37 6.42 10.83
C GLU A 118 8.97 7.03 10.81
N LYS A 119 8.36 7.18 9.63
CA LYS A 119 7.00 7.72 9.50
C LYS A 119 5.95 6.87 10.24
N LEU A 120 6.08 5.54 10.17
CA LEU A 120 5.19 4.60 10.85
C LEU A 120 5.26 4.77 12.38
N ALA A 121 6.46 5.02 12.94
CA ALA A 121 6.63 5.30 14.36
C ALA A 121 5.91 6.59 14.76
N GLU A 122 6.10 7.68 13.99
CA GLU A 122 5.40 8.95 14.23
C GLU A 122 3.87 8.78 14.25
N LEU A 123 3.32 8.03 13.30
CA LEU A 123 1.88 7.80 13.20
C LEU A 123 1.34 7.02 14.41
N LYS A 124 2.08 6.03 14.90
CA LYS A 124 1.68 5.24 16.07
C LYS A 124 1.68 6.06 17.35
N ASP A 125 2.63 6.98 17.51
CA ASP A 125 2.68 7.89 18.66
C ASP A 125 1.49 8.87 18.64
N ILE A 126 1.09 9.35 17.46
CA ILE A 126 -0.08 10.21 17.29
C ILE A 126 -1.38 9.46 17.62
N ASP A 127 -1.57 8.23 17.12
CA ASP A 127 -2.77 7.43 17.40
C ASP A 127 -2.90 7.10 18.90
N GLN A 128 -1.78 6.84 19.59
CA GLN A 128 -1.76 6.59 21.04
C GLN A 128 -2.15 7.85 21.84
N THR A 129 -1.53 8.99 21.54
CA THR A 129 -1.84 10.25 22.23
C THR A 129 -3.28 10.71 22.02
N GLN A 130 -3.88 10.49 20.83
CA GLN A 130 -5.30 10.79 20.59
C GLN A 130 -6.26 9.84 21.30
N SER A 131 -5.88 8.56 21.43
CA SER A 131 -6.68 7.55 22.13
C SER A 131 -6.75 7.83 23.63
N GLU A 132 -5.63 8.24 24.24
CA GLU A 132 -5.56 8.62 25.66
C GLU A 132 -6.37 9.88 25.96
N HIS A 133 -6.34 10.87 25.06
CA HIS A 133 -7.09 12.12 25.23
C HIS A 133 -8.61 11.90 25.08
N SER A 134 -9.03 10.97 24.22
CA SER A 134 -10.45 10.61 24.02
C SER A 134 -11.01 9.77 25.17
N ALA A 135 -10.17 8.98 25.85
CA ALA A 135 -10.58 8.18 27.01
C ALA A 135 -10.85 9.02 28.27
N MET A 136 -10.17 10.17 28.42
CA MET A 136 -10.35 11.04 29.59
C MET A 136 -11.58 11.96 29.51
N ASP A 137 -12.13 12.20 28.32
CA ASP A 137 -13.32 13.07 28.12
C ASP A 137 -14.65 12.30 28.29
N GLY A 138 -14.60 10.97 28.39
CA GLY A 138 -15.78 10.10 28.54
C GLY A 138 -16.26 9.86 29.97
N MET A 139 -15.52 10.31 31.01
CA MET A 139 -15.80 9.96 32.41
C MET A 139 -16.55 11.06 33.20
N THR A 140 -17.34 11.90 32.52
CA THR A 140 -18.29 12.80 33.18
C THR A 140 -19.69 12.64 32.60
N MET A 141 -20.47 11.74 33.19
CA MET A 141 -21.93 11.90 33.23
C MET A 141 -22.40 11.64 34.67
N LYS A 142 -23.14 12.63 35.19
CA LYS A 142 -23.85 12.61 36.47
C LYS A 142 -25.11 11.77 36.39
#